data_AF-A0A956P4H5-F1
#
_entry.id   AF-A0A956P4H5-F1
#
_cell.length_a   1.000
_cell.length_b   1.000
_cell.length_c   1.000
_cell.angle_alpha   90.00
_cell.angle_beta   90.00
_cell.angle_gamma   90.00
#
_symmetry.space_group_name_H-M   'P 1'
#
loop_
_entity.id
_entity.type
_entity.pdbx_description
1 polymer ?
#
loop_
_entity_poly.entity_id
_entity_poly.type
_entity_poly.pdbx_seq_one_letter_code
_entity_poly.pdbx_strand_id
1 'polypeptide(L)'
;CPCCRTGLALGPDGTLYASWRKIHDGDIRDVVVAASHDGGETWGAPVRPHADDWVFPGCPHAGPSLKVGSDGTVHIAWWTGKPGSAGIWYARSHDGGATWAAQPIAVGETSMPAHVQLAIEDALVVLAWDDGLGERPVVTLRASVDGGATFGAPQPVSDPSVAATFPVVGLVGDSATVAWTEVADSTYRAMLAARPDMTDPSARMALPRVGQQEVMTRRVARSALVP
;
A
#
# COMPACT_ATOMS: atom_id res chain seq x y z
N CYS A 1 -14.25 -4.54 4.50
CA CYS A 1 -14.02 -5.69 3.59
C CYS A 1 -13.01 -6.61 4.25
N PRO A 2 -13.34 -7.88 4.50
CA PRO A 2 -12.45 -8.85 5.15
C PRO A 2 -11.24 -9.25 4.27
N CYS A 3 -11.30 -8.83 3.01
CA CYS A 3 -10.48 -9.26 1.91
C CYS A 3 -9.26 -8.37 1.62
N CYS A 4 -9.31 -7.11 2.04
CA CYS A 4 -8.18 -6.20 1.92
C CYS A 4 -7.23 -6.44 3.09
N ARG A 5 -5.93 -6.46 2.82
CA ARG A 5 -4.90 -6.57 3.86
C ARG A 5 -5.17 -5.54 4.96
N THR A 6 -5.32 -6.00 6.19
CA THR A 6 -5.38 -5.14 7.37
C THR A 6 -3.97 -4.74 7.78
N GLY A 7 -3.81 -3.52 8.26
CA GLY A 7 -2.55 -3.06 8.86
C GLY A 7 -2.70 -3.03 10.38
N LEU A 8 -1.65 -3.44 11.09
CA LEU A 8 -1.52 -3.26 12.53
C LEU A 8 -0.16 -2.61 12.81
N ALA A 9 -0.14 -1.62 13.69
CA ALA A 9 1.08 -0.93 14.10
C ALA A 9 1.05 -0.61 15.60
N LEU A 10 2.22 -0.56 16.21
CA LEU A 10 2.41 -0.21 17.62
C LEU A 10 3.09 1.16 17.70
N GLY A 11 2.52 2.07 18.47
CA GLY A 11 3.12 3.35 18.80
C GLY A 11 4.15 3.24 19.93
N PRO A 12 5.03 4.24 20.08
CA PRO A 12 6.08 4.25 21.12
C PRO A 12 5.53 4.30 22.56
N ASP A 13 4.28 4.73 22.72
CA ASP A 13 3.55 4.79 23.99
C ASP A 13 2.78 3.50 24.32
N GLY A 14 2.85 2.49 23.45
CA GLY A 14 2.09 1.25 23.59
C GLY A 14 0.71 1.28 22.93
N THR A 15 0.29 2.40 22.33
CA THR A 15 -0.98 2.49 21.60
C THR A 15 -0.95 1.58 20.36
N LEU A 16 -1.98 0.75 20.19
CA LEU A 16 -2.16 -0.07 19.00
C LEU A 16 -3.00 0.69 17.97
N TYR A 17 -2.62 0.58 16.71
CA TYR A 17 -3.36 1.15 15.59
C TYR A 17 -3.69 0.06 14.59
N ALA A 18 -4.96 -0.02 14.17
CA ALA A 18 -5.43 -0.92 13.14
C ALA A 18 -5.93 -0.11 11.94
N SER A 19 -5.69 -0.59 10.73
CA SER A 19 -6.20 0.01 9.50
C SER A 19 -6.79 -1.04 8.57
N TRP A 20 -7.86 -0.67 7.87
CA TRP A 20 -8.53 -1.52 6.89
C TRP A 20 -9.35 -0.70 5.90
N ARG A 21 -9.80 -1.34 4.82
CA ARG A 21 -10.79 -0.76 3.92
C ARG A 21 -12.20 -1.04 4.43
N LYS A 22 -12.87 -0.01 4.93
CA LYS A 22 -14.25 -0.08 5.41
C LYS A 22 -15.21 -0.02 4.23
N ILE A 23 -16.36 -0.69 4.35
CA ILE A 23 -17.48 -0.54 3.41
C ILE A 23 -18.48 0.35 4.14
N HIS A 24 -18.79 1.49 3.55
CA HIS A 24 -19.79 2.44 4.02
C HIS A 24 -21.06 2.30 3.16
N ASP A 25 -22.13 3.01 3.56
CA ASP A 25 -23.38 3.06 2.81
C ASP A 25 -23.14 3.49 1.36
N GLY A 26 -23.87 2.89 0.42
CA GLY A 26 -23.70 3.16 -1.01
C GLY A 26 -22.42 2.58 -1.61
N ASP A 27 -21.86 1.50 -1.02
CA ASP A 27 -20.65 0.83 -1.50
C ASP A 27 -19.41 1.73 -1.56
N ILE A 28 -19.35 2.76 -0.71
CA ILE A 28 -18.16 3.59 -0.54
C ILE A 28 -17.08 2.79 0.17
N ARG A 29 -15.87 2.76 -0.41
CA ARG A 29 -14.75 1.94 0.04
C ARG A 29 -13.53 2.77 0.40
N ASP A 30 -13.63 3.49 1.50
CA ASP A 30 -12.53 4.27 2.05
C ASP A 30 -11.69 3.45 3.05
N VAL A 31 -10.45 3.89 3.25
CA VAL A 31 -9.61 3.35 4.32
C VAL A 31 -9.92 4.05 5.64
N VAL A 32 -9.80 3.31 6.74
CA VAL A 32 -9.96 3.84 8.09
C VAL A 32 -8.81 3.39 8.98
N VAL A 33 -8.59 4.15 10.06
CA VAL A 33 -7.69 3.83 11.16
C VAL A 33 -8.48 3.86 12.46
N ALA A 34 -8.25 2.89 13.35
CA ALA A 34 -8.73 2.92 14.73
C ALA A 34 -7.55 2.71 15.68
N ALA A 35 -7.62 3.33 16.85
CA ALA A 35 -6.61 3.21 17.90
C ALA A 35 -7.18 2.45 19.11
N SER A 36 -6.29 1.79 19.83
CA SER A 36 -6.55 1.07 21.07
C SER A 36 -5.47 1.44 22.08
N HIS A 37 -5.88 1.87 23.28
CA HIS A 37 -4.96 2.29 24.35
C HIS A 37 -4.85 1.27 25.50
N ASP A 38 -5.50 0.11 25.37
CA ASP A 38 -5.59 -0.92 26.41
C ASP A 38 -5.13 -2.31 25.93
N GLY A 39 -4.18 -2.33 24.98
CA GLY A 39 -3.60 -3.59 24.48
C GLY A 39 -4.50 -4.36 23.50
N GLY A 40 -5.56 -3.74 22.99
CA GLY A 40 -6.45 -4.29 21.96
C GLY A 40 -7.79 -4.78 22.50
N GLU A 41 -8.05 -4.59 23.79
CA GLU A 41 -9.30 -4.97 24.45
C GLU A 41 -10.46 -4.08 23.97
N THR A 42 -10.22 -2.78 23.81
CA THR A 42 -11.19 -1.84 23.24
C THR A 42 -10.58 -0.95 22.16
N TRP A 43 -11.42 -0.55 21.21
CA TRP A 43 -11.01 0.27 20.07
C TRP A 43 -11.87 1.52 19.96
N GLY A 44 -11.23 2.65 19.68
CA GLY A 44 -11.90 3.89 19.34
C GLY A 44 -12.70 3.79 18.04
N ALA A 45 -13.55 4.79 17.79
CA ALA A 45 -14.29 4.87 16.53
C ALA A 45 -13.31 4.99 15.34
N PRO A 46 -13.52 4.26 14.23
CA PRO A 46 -12.64 4.35 13.08
C PRO A 46 -12.71 5.73 12.42
N VAL A 47 -11.56 6.34 12.18
CA VAL A 47 -11.38 7.64 11.52
C VAL A 47 -10.95 7.42 10.07
N ARG A 48 -11.51 8.18 9.13
CA ARG A 48 -11.06 8.20 7.72
C ARG A 48 -9.86 9.15 7.59
N PRO A 49 -8.67 8.69 7.17
CA PRO A 49 -7.56 9.59 6.85
C PRO A 49 -7.90 10.59 5.74
N HIS A 50 -8.72 10.14 4.78
CA HIS A 50 -9.30 10.97 3.74
C HIS A 50 -10.64 10.36 3.30
N ALA A 51 -11.59 11.20 2.91
CA ALA A 51 -12.86 10.79 2.33
C ALA A 51 -12.73 10.78 0.81
N ASP A 52 -12.21 9.68 0.25
CA ASP A 52 -12.14 9.51 -1.21
C ASP A 52 -13.55 9.36 -1.81
N ASP A 53 -14.49 8.85 -1.00
CA ASP A 53 -15.86 8.52 -1.38
C ASP A 53 -15.87 7.66 -2.65
N TRP A 54 -14.99 6.64 -2.67
CA TRP A 54 -14.83 5.77 -3.82
C TRP A 54 -15.92 4.69 -3.82
N VAL A 55 -16.91 4.86 -4.69
CA VAL A 55 -17.98 3.88 -4.90
C VAL A 55 -17.45 2.72 -5.74
N PHE A 56 -17.43 1.52 -5.17
CA PHE A 56 -16.97 0.32 -5.85
C PHE A 56 -17.73 -0.91 -5.35
N PRO A 57 -18.65 -1.50 -6.14
CA PRO A 57 -19.45 -2.65 -5.72
C PRO A 57 -18.68 -3.98 -5.91
N GLY A 58 -17.46 -4.07 -5.36
CA GLY A 58 -16.60 -5.25 -5.52
C GLY A 58 -15.43 -5.28 -4.54
N CYS A 59 -14.60 -6.32 -4.59
CA CYS A 59 -13.38 -6.37 -3.77
C CYS A 59 -12.17 -5.84 -4.56
N PRO A 60 -11.51 -4.75 -4.12
CA PRO A 60 -10.38 -4.23 -4.85
C PRO A 60 -9.06 -4.93 -4.53
N HIS A 61 -9.01 -5.76 -3.48
CA HIS A 61 -7.78 -6.42 -3.00
C HIS A 61 -6.63 -5.44 -2.67
N ALA A 62 -6.94 -4.15 -2.45
CA ALA A 62 -6.00 -3.08 -2.17
C ALA A 62 -6.18 -2.55 -0.74
N GLY A 63 -5.43 -3.13 0.20
CA GLY A 63 -5.39 -2.69 1.61
C GLY A 63 -4.43 -1.53 1.85
N PRO A 64 -4.62 -0.75 2.92
CA PRO A 64 -3.66 0.28 3.32
C PRO A 64 -2.37 -0.35 3.89
N SER A 65 -1.31 0.46 3.95
CA SER A 65 -0.14 0.21 4.79
C SER A 65 -0.10 1.24 5.92
N LEU A 66 0.17 0.78 7.14
CA LEU A 66 0.20 1.60 8.35
C LEU A 66 1.52 1.38 9.10
N LYS A 67 2.13 2.48 9.57
CA LYS A 67 3.31 2.50 10.45
C LYS A 67 3.23 3.68 11.41
N VAL A 68 3.90 3.60 12.56
CA VAL A 68 3.99 4.68 13.54
C VAL A 68 5.45 5.00 13.80
N GLY A 69 5.83 6.26 13.65
CA GLY A 69 7.19 6.74 13.87
C GLY A 69 7.59 6.69 15.34
N SER A 70 8.90 6.78 15.60
CA SER A 70 9.44 6.87 16.96
C SER A 70 9.00 8.14 17.69
N ASP A 71 8.61 9.18 16.95
CA ASP A 71 8.01 10.42 17.43
C ASP A 71 6.50 10.32 17.71
N GLY A 72 5.88 9.16 17.44
CA GLY A 72 4.44 8.93 17.58
C GLY A 72 3.62 9.36 16.36
N THR A 73 4.22 9.89 15.30
CA THR A 73 3.50 10.25 14.07
C THR A 73 2.95 8.98 13.41
N VAL A 74 1.65 8.95 13.13
CA VAL A 74 0.98 7.83 12.45
C VAL A 74 1.01 8.08 10.94
N HIS A 75 1.56 7.12 10.19
CA HIS A 75 1.69 7.19 8.74
C HIS A 75 0.81 6.15 8.07
N ILE A 76 0.05 6.57 7.06
CA ILE A 76 -0.77 5.66 6.26
C ILE A 76 -0.60 5.94 4.77
N ALA A 77 -0.50 4.86 4.00
CA ALA A 77 -0.55 4.89 2.56
C ALA A 77 -1.65 3.96 2.06
N TRP A 78 -2.38 4.36 1.04
CA TRP A 78 -3.46 3.57 0.48
C TRP A 78 -3.60 3.83 -1.01
N TRP A 79 -4.36 2.95 -1.66
CA TRP A 79 -4.79 3.18 -3.02
C TRP A 79 -6.26 3.55 -3.07
N THR A 80 -6.66 4.35 -4.05
CA THR A 80 -8.07 4.57 -4.37
C THR A 80 -8.28 4.40 -5.86
N GLY A 81 -9.41 3.80 -6.25
CA GLY A 81 -9.85 3.75 -7.64
C GLY A 81 -10.83 4.86 -8.00
N LYS A 82 -10.93 5.91 -7.17
CA LYS A 82 -11.83 7.05 -7.40
C LYS A 82 -11.55 7.70 -8.76
N PRO A 83 -12.54 7.81 -9.66
CA PRO A 83 -12.34 8.48 -10.94
C PRO A 83 -11.82 9.91 -10.76
N GLY A 84 -10.78 10.27 -11.50
CA GLY A 84 -10.12 11.58 -11.41
C GLY A 84 -9.05 11.71 -10.33
N SER A 85 -8.96 10.76 -9.39
CA SER A 85 -7.95 10.75 -8.32
C SER A 85 -7.41 9.34 -8.04
N ALA A 86 -7.50 8.44 -9.03
CA ALA A 86 -7.07 7.07 -8.88
C ALA A 86 -5.53 7.02 -8.73
N GLY A 87 -5.05 6.23 -7.78
CA GLY A 87 -3.62 6.19 -7.49
C GLY A 87 -3.32 5.84 -6.03
N ILE A 88 -2.03 5.90 -5.71
CA ILE A 88 -1.50 5.71 -4.37
C ILE A 88 -1.39 7.07 -3.69
N TRP A 89 -1.93 7.14 -2.48
CA TRP A 89 -2.00 8.32 -1.63
C TRP A 89 -1.34 8.06 -0.29
N TYR A 90 -0.88 9.13 0.34
CA TYR A 90 -0.21 9.11 1.62
C TYR A 90 -0.71 10.23 2.53
N ALA A 91 -0.88 9.94 3.81
CA ALA A 91 -1.16 10.93 4.84
C ALA A 91 -0.45 10.58 6.14
N ARG A 92 -0.34 11.59 7.00
CA ARG A 92 0.20 11.47 8.36
C ARG A 92 -0.71 12.17 9.36
N SER A 93 -0.67 11.68 10.60
CA SER A 93 -1.35 12.24 11.76
C SER A 93 -0.35 12.45 12.88
N HIS A 94 -0.41 13.61 13.53
CA HIS A 94 0.46 14.00 14.63
C HIS A 94 -0.25 13.96 15.99
N ASP A 95 -1.48 13.45 16.03
CA ASP A 95 -2.35 13.44 17.22
C ASP A 95 -2.97 12.04 17.45
N GLY A 96 -2.20 10.99 17.18
CA GLY A 96 -2.61 9.61 17.42
C GLY A 96 -3.75 9.14 16.51
N GLY A 97 -3.75 9.57 15.24
CA GLY A 97 -4.74 9.16 14.24
C GLY A 97 -6.11 9.84 14.38
N ALA A 98 -6.25 10.80 15.30
CA ALA A 98 -7.50 11.53 15.52
C ALA A 98 -7.81 12.50 14.37
N THR A 99 -6.80 13.21 13.87
CA THR A 99 -6.91 14.08 12.70
C THR A 99 -5.79 13.81 11.70
N TRP A 100 -6.06 14.16 10.44
CA TRP A 100 -5.17 13.92 9.30
C TRP A 100 -5.06 15.20 8.47
N ALA A 101 -3.98 15.32 7.70
CA ALA A 101 -3.80 16.44 6.78
C ALA A 101 -5.01 16.56 5.82
N ALA A 102 -5.51 17.78 5.63
CA ALA A 102 -6.69 18.04 4.81
C ALA A 102 -6.53 17.63 3.34
N GLN A 103 -5.28 17.57 2.85
CA GLN A 103 -4.95 17.08 1.52
C GLN A 103 -3.89 15.99 1.64
N PRO A 104 -4.17 14.76 1.21
CA PRO A 104 -3.17 13.72 1.14
C PRO A 104 -2.18 13.98 0.01
N ILE A 105 -1.00 13.39 0.11
CA ILE A 105 0.06 13.51 -0.90
C ILE A 105 -0.11 12.39 -1.93
N ALA A 106 -0.21 12.76 -3.20
CA ALA A 106 -0.15 11.80 -4.31
C ALA A 106 1.27 11.22 -4.41
N VAL A 107 1.40 9.92 -4.16
CA VAL A 107 2.70 9.22 -4.19
C VAL A 107 2.89 8.42 -5.47
N GLY A 108 1.80 7.99 -6.12
CA GLY A 108 1.81 7.39 -7.46
C GLY A 108 0.47 7.61 -8.16
N GLU A 109 0.50 8.04 -9.42
CA GLU A 109 -0.69 8.48 -10.17
C GLU A 109 -1.39 7.35 -10.94
N THR A 110 -0.82 6.15 -10.87
CA THR A 110 -1.04 5.10 -11.86
C THR A 110 -0.94 3.74 -11.18
N SER A 111 -2.05 3.08 -10.80
CA SER A 111 -1.99 1.64 -10.54
C SER A 111 -3.35 0.94 -10.61
N MET A 112 -3.35 -0.27 -11.19
CA MET A 112 -4.25 -1.37 -10.79
C MET A 112 -3.91 -1.78 -9.33
N PRO A 113 -4.65 -2.63 -8.61
CA PRO A 113 -4.37 -2.87 -7.18
C PRO A 113 -2.91 -3.34 -7.02
N ALA A 114 -1.94 -2.59 -6.52
CA ALA A 114 -1.84 -1.64 -5.40
C ALA A 114 -1.60 -2.37 -4.07
N HIS A 115 -0.36 -2.83 -3.92
CA HIS A 115 0.17 -3.42 -2.71
C HIS A 115 1.18 -2.48 -2.08
N VAL A 116 0.74 -1.23 -1.81
CA VAL A 116 1.61 -0.25 -1.16
C VAL A 116 2.08 -0.78 0.19
N GLN A 117 3.37 -0.63 0.46
CA GLN A 117 4.01 -0.95 1.72
C GLN A 117 4.85 0.23 2.20
N LEU A 118 4.75 0.53 3.49
CA LEU A 118 5.55 1.53 4.18
C LEU A 118 6.66 0.87 5.00
N ALA A 119 7.85 1.47 4.96
CA ALA A 119 8.86 1.33 5.98
C ALA A 119 9.33 2.71 6.43
N ILE A 120 9.55 2.87 7.74
CA ILE A 120 9.93 4.15 8.35
C ILE A 120 11.05 3.95 9.37
N GLU A 121 11.97 4.90 9.42
CA GLU A 121 13.05 5.00 10.41
C GLU A 121 13.41 6.48 10.57
N ASP A 122 13.26 7.02 11.77
CA ASP A 122 13.36 8.46 12.03
C ASP A 122 12.53 9.29 11.03
N ALA A 123 13.16 10.22 10.32
CA ALA A 123 12.51 11.04 9.29
C ALA A 123 12.44 10.36 7.90
N LEU A 124 13.05 9.18 7.72
CA LEU A 124 13.00 8.45 6.46
C LEU A 124 11.67 7.71 6.35
N VAL A 125 10.91 8.00 5.29
CA VAL A 125 9.69 7.28 4.92
C VAL A 125 9.87 6.71 3.53
N VAL A 126 9.81 5.39 3.40
CA VAL A 126 9.93 4.67 2.12
C VAL A 126 8.61 3.99 1.80
N LEU A 127 8.12 4.21 0.57
CA LEU A 127 6.99 3.51 -0.02
C LEU A 127 7.49 2.57 -1.10
N ALA A 128 6.93 1.36 -1.14
CA ALA A 128 7.07 0.43 -2.24
C ALA A 128 5.68 0.03 -2.74
N TRP A 129 5.47 0.01 -4.06
CA TRP A 129 4.24 -0.49 -4.67
C TRP A 129 4.54 -1.09 -6.04
N ASP A 130 3.65 -1.95 -6.53
CA ASP A 130 3.63 -2.41 -7.91
C ASP A 130 2.77 -1.45 -8.75
N ASP A 131 3.41 -0.68 -9.63
CA ASP A 131 2.74 0.19 -10.63
C ASP A 131 2.31 -0.67 -11.81
N GLY A 132 1.01 -0.62 -12.14
CA GLY A 132 0.36 -1.55 -13.05
C GLY A 132 -0.18 -0.93 -14.34
N LEU A 133 0.15 0.31 -14.70
CA LEU A 133 -0.37 0.86 -15.95
C LEU A 133 0.35 0.31 -17.19
N GLY A 134 -0.23 -0.74 -17.77
CA GLY A 134 -0.03 -1.07 -19.19
C GLY A 134 0.31 -2.51 -19.50
N GLU A 135 -0.35 -3.48 -18.85
CA GLU A 135 -0.21 -4.93 -19.03
C GLU A 135 0.87 -5.59 -18.18
N ARG A 136 1.74 -4.86 -17.47
CA ARG A 136 2.81 -5.48 -16.66
C ARG A 136 3.19 -4.65 -15.43
N PRO A 137 3.12 -5.24 -14.24
CA PRO A 137 3.43 -4.55 -13.00
C PRO A 137 4.94 -4.42 -12.78
N VAL A 138 5.37 -3.24 -12.33
CA VAL A 138 6.77 -2.91 -11.99
C VAL A 138 6.82 -2.44 -10.55
N VAL A 139 7.72 -3.01 -9.75
CA VAL A 139 7.93 -2.56 -8.37
C VAL A 139 8.70 -1.26 -8.39
N THR A 140 8.10 -0.25 -7.75
CA THR A 140 8.60 1.13 -7.69
C THR A 140 8.75 1.54 -6.23
N LEU A 141 9.82 2.29 -5.95
CA LEU A 141 10.06 2.95 -4.68
C LEU A 141 9.84 4.46 -4.78
N ARG A 142 9.46 5.06 -3.66
CA ARG A 142 9.53 6.50 -3.45
C ARG A 142 9.89 6.78 -2.00
N ALA A 143 10.71 7.78 -1.75
CA ALA A 143 11.18 8.10 -0.42
C ALA A 143 10.99 9.58 -0.06
N SER A 144 10.86 9.81 1.23
CA SER A 144 10.88 11.10 1.89
C SER A 144 11.97 11.07 2.97
N VAL A 145 12.68 12.17 3.12
CA VAL A 145 13.71 12.36 4.17
C VAL A 145 13.31 13.40 5.21
N ASP A 146 12.09 13.93 5.10
CA ASP A 146 11.55 15.03 5.91
C ASP A 146 10.29 14.60 6.67
N GLY A 147 10.24 13.34 7.11
CA GLY A 147 9.13 12.80 7.89
C GLY A 147 7.85 12.59 7.08
N GLY A 148 7.98 12.42 5.76
CA GLY A 148 6.86 12.29 4.83
C GLY A 148 6.26 13.63 4.42
N ALA A 149 6.91 14.77 4.68
CA ALA A 149 6.42 16.09 4.27
C ALA A 149 6.45 16.28 2.76
N THR A 150 7.53 15.83 2.12
CA THR A 150 7.68 15.79 0.66
C THR A 150 8.31 14.48 0.22
N PHE A 151 8.06 14.08 -1.03
CA PHE A 151 8.60 12.85 -1.60
C PHE A 151 9.36 13.12 -2.88
N GLY A 152 10.55 12.52 -3.02
CA GLY A 152 11.37 12.57 -4.23
C GLY A 152 10.71 11.88 -5.43
N ALA A 153 11.43 11.76 -6.55
CA ALA A 153 10.90 11.09 -7.74
C ALA A 153 10.67 9.57 -7.50
N PRO A 154 9.66 8.95 -8.16
CA PRO A 154 9.51 7.51 -8.16
C PRO A 154 10.70 6.82 -8.86
N GLN A 155 11.16 5.71 -8.31
CA GLN A 155 12.29 4.93 -8.79
C GLN A 155 11.88 3.46 -9.02
N PRO A 156 11.83 2.98 -10.28
CA PRO A 156 11.64 1.56 -10.57
C PRO A 156 12.79 0.72 -10.01
N VAL A 157 12.46 -0.38 -9.32
CA VAL A 157 13.43 -1.27 -8.69
C VAL A 157 13.43 -2.71 -9.21
N SER A 158 12.38 -3.15 -9.91
CA SER A 158 12.36 -4.42 -10.64
C SER A 158 12.74 -4.24 -12.11
N ASP A 159 13.04 -5.34 -12.80
CA ASP A 159 13.25 -5.35 -14.25
C ASP A 159 11.89 -5.08 -14.96
N PRO A 160 11.80 -4.08 -15.86
CA PRO A 160 10.55 -3.74 -16.55
C PRO A 160 10.12 -4.79 -17.59
N SER A 161 10.94 -5.79 -17.89
CA SER A 161 10.65 -6.89 -18.83
C SER A 161 9.99 -8.12 -18.19
N VAL A 162 9.78 -8.11 -16.87
CA VAL A 162 9.09 -9.16 -16.10
C VAL A 162 7.97 -8.56 -15.25
N ALA A 163 6.93 -9.34 -14.96
CA ALA A 163 5.84 -8.87 -14.11
C ALA A 163 6.25 -9.03 -12.64
N ALA A 164 6.40 -7.91 -11.93
CA ALA A 164 6.83 -7.84 -10.54
C ALA A 164 5.68 -7.32 -9.64
N THR A 165 5.27 -8.10 -8.64
CA THR A 165 4.09 -7.81 -7.81
C THR A 165 4.33 -8.05 -6.32
N PHE A 166 3.38 -7.61 -5.49
CA PHE A 166 3.37 -7.85 -4.04
C PHE A 166 4.67 -7.46 -3.33
N PRO A 167 5.19 -6.22 -3.53
CA PRO A 167 6.38 -5.81 -2.83
C PRO A 167 6.18 -5.84 -1.32
N VAL A 168 7.29 -6.09 -0.62
CA VAL A 168 7.49 -5.80 0.80
C VAL A 168 8.78 -5.01 0.93
N VAL A 169 8.82 -4.05 1.85
CA VAL A 169 9.99 -3.19 2.07
C VAL A 169 10.35 -3.19 3.55
N GLY A 170 11.64 -3.26 3.84
CA GLY A 170 12.21 -3.11 5.17
C GLY A 170 13.44 -2.21 5.13
N LEU A 171 13.71 -1.53 6.24
CA LEU A 171 14.91 -0.71 6.42
C LEU A 171 15.92 -1.51 7.25
N VAL A 172 17.17 -1.57 6.79
CA VAL A 172 18.27 -2.26 7.47
C VAL A 172 19.56 -1.47 7.29
N GLY A 173 20.08 -0.94 8.39
CA GLY A 173 21.24 -0.03 8.37
C GLY A 173 20.97 1.15 7.42
N ASP A 174 21.94 1.50 6.59
CA ASP A 174 21.81 2.64 5.67
C ASP A 174 21.15 2.27 4.32
N SER A 175 20.12 1.41 4.33
CA SER A 175 19.49 0.94 3.09
C SER A 175 18.05 0.47 3.26
N ALA A 176 17.26 0.65 2.21
CA ALA A 176 16.01 -0.06 2.02
C ALA A 176 16.27 -1.39 1.30
N THR A 177 15.67 -2.47 1.78
CA THR A 177 15.58 -3.75 1.08
C THR A 177 14.15 -3.98 0.66
N VAL A 178 13.95 -4.24 -0.63
CA VAL A 178 12.65 -4.56 -1.21
C VAL A 178 12.68 -6.01 -1.67
N ALA A 179 11.64 -6.75 -1.38
CA ALA A 179 11.40 -8.07 -1.95
C ALA A 179 10.06 -8.10 -2.68
N TRP A 180 9.94 -8.88 -3.73
CA TRP A 180 8.72 -8.99 -4.54
C TRP A 180 8.64 -10.35 -5.22
N THR A 181 7.47 -10.67 -5.78
CA THR A 181 7.30 -11.86 -6.62
C THR A 181 7.43 -11.50 -8.10
N GLU A 182 8.16 -12.31 -8.85
CA GLU A 182 8.25 -12.20 -10.31
C GLU A 182 7.55 -13.35 -11.01
N VAL A 183 6.99 -13.05 -12.17
CA VAL A 183 6.50 -14.04 -13.13
C VAL A 183 6.85 -13.61 -14.56
N ALA A 184 7.19 -14.58 -15.40
CA ALA A 184 7.49 -14.35 -16.82
C ALA A 184 6.32 -13.63 -17.52
N ASP A 185 6.64 -12.74 -18.45
CA ASP A 185 5.65 -11.93 -19.17
C ASP A 185 4.53 -12.76 -19.80
N SER A 186 4.92 -13.78 -20.55
CA SER A 186 4.01 -14.62 -21.30
C SER A 186 3.00 -15.28 -20.38
N THR A 187 3.45 -15.69 -19.19
CA THR A 187 2.58 -16.22 -18.14
C THR A 187 1.67 -15.13 -17.57
N TYR A 188 2.17 -13.93 -17.27
CA TYR A 188 1.35 -12.83 -16.77
C TYR A 188 0.25 -12.44 -17.77
N ARG A 189 0.60 -12.26 -19.05
CA ARG A 189 -0.35 -11.96 -20.12
C ARG A 189 -1.36 -13.07 -20.34
N ALA A 190 -0.94 -14.33 -20.28
CA ALA A 190 -1.86 -15.47 -20.34
C ALA A 190 -2.84 -15.46 -19.15
N MET A 191 -2.37 -15.14 -17.94
CA MET A 191 -3.23 -14.99 -16.77
C MET A 191 -4.23 -13.85 -16.94
N LEU A 192 -3.81 -12.70 -17.49
CA LEU A 192 -4.71 -11.57 -17.79
C LEU A 192 -5.79 -11.96 -18.81
N ALA A 193 -5.39 -12.58 -19.92
CA ALA A 193 -6.30 -13.00 -20.98
C ALA A 193 -7.29 -14.09 -20.54
N ALA A 194 -6.90 -14.92 -19.58
CA ALA A 194 -7.73 -15.98 -19.02
C ALA A 194 -8.57 -15.54 -17.81
N ARG A 195 -8.53 -14.25 -17.41
CA ARG A 195 -9.33 -13.78 -16.27
C ARG A 195 -10.82 -13.95 -16.56
N PRO A 196 -11.55 -14.72 -15.75
CA PRO A 196 -12.99 -14.82 -15.92
C PRO A 196 -13.64 -13.49 -15.51
N ASP A 197 -14.84 -13.25 -16.03
CA ASP A 197 -15.69 -12.16 -15.56
C ASP A 197 -16.07 -12.42 -14.10
N MET A 198 -15.45 -11.70 -13.16
CA MET A 198 -15.70 -11.88 -11.74
C MET A 198 -17.06 -11.32 -11.29
N THR A 199 -17.86 -10.76 -12.21
CA THR A 199 -19.28 -10.45 -11.97
C THR A 199 -20.20 -11.66 -12.16
N ASP A 200 -19.73 -12.72 -12.85
CA ASP A 200 -20.41 -14.00 -12.95
C ASP A 200 -20.18 -14.84 -11.66
N PRO A 201 -21.21 -15.20 -10.89
CA PRO A 201 -21.07 -15.99 -9.67
C PRO A 201 -20.57 -17.42 -9.92
N SER A 202 -20.60 -17.90 -11.17
CA SER A 202 -20.10 -19.21 -11.58
C SER A 202 -18.64 -19.21 -12.05
N ALA A 203 -18.05 -18.01 -12.19
CA ALA A 203 -16.66 -17.82 -12.62
C ALA A 203 -15.69 -18.60 -11.73
N ARG A 204 -14.76 -19.33 -12.38
CA ARG A 204 -13.67 -20.03 -11.70
C ARG A 204 -12.34 -19.41 -12.08
N MET A 205 -11.65 -18.84 -11.10
CA MET A 205 -10.27 -18.40 -11.28
C MET A 205 -9.33 -19.59 -11.05
N ALA A 206 -8.61 -20.01 -12.09
CA ALA A 206 -7.55 -20.99 -11.95
C ALA A 206 -6.40 -20.38 -11.15
N LEU A 207 -5.99 -21.04 -10.07
CA LEU A 207 -4.80 -20.61 -9.32
C LEU A 207 -3.54 -21.02 -10.10
N PRO A 208 -2.48 -20.18 -10.09
CA PRO A 208 -1.18 -20.57 -10.63
C PRO A 208 -0.68 -21.86 -9.97
N ARG A 209 0.13 -22.65 -10.69
CA ARG A 209 0.78 -23.81 -10.08
C ARG A 209 1.82 -23.33 -9.07
N VAL A 210 1.96 -24.06 -7.97
CA VAL A 210 3.04 -23.82 -7.00
C VAL A 210 4.40 -23.91 -7.72
N GLY A 211 5.30 -22.96 -7.44
CA GLY A 211 6.65 -22.92 -8.01
C GLY A 211 6.78 -22.14 -9.33
N GLN A 212 5.75 -21.43 -9.79
CA GLN A 212 5.82 -20.56 -10.99
C GLN A 212 6.22 -19.11 -10.69
N GLN A 213 6.47 -18.78 -9.43
CA GLN A 213 6.88 -17.45 -8.99
C GLN A 213 8.20 -17.54 -8.23
N GLU A 214 9.06 -16.57 -8.47
CA GLU A 214 10.32 -16.41 -7.75
C GLU A 214 10.25 -15.20 -6.84
N VAL A 215 10.92 -15.27 -5.68
CA VAL A 215 11.07 -14.13 -4.78
C VAL A 215 12.39 -13.45 -5.09
N MET A 216 12.29 -12.21 -5.52
CA MET A 216 13.46 -11.38 -5.80
C MET A 216 13.70 -10.40 -4.67
N THR A 217 14.94 -9.95 -4.52
CA THR A 217 15.31 -8.93 -3.55
C THR A 217 16.22 -7.90 -4.19
N ARG A 218 16.09 -6.64 -3.77
CA ARG A 218 17.03 -5.57 -4.11
C ARG A 218 17.27 -4.68 -2.92
N ARG A 219 18.55 -4.38 -2.71
CA ARG A 219 19.01 -3.38 -1.75
C ARG A 219 19.20 -2.04 -2.46
N VAL A 220 18.66 -0.99 -1.89
CA VAL A 220 18.81 0.39 -2.36
C VAL A 220 19.47 1.18 -1.23
N ALA A 221 20.65 1.72 -1.50
CA ALA A 221 21.37 2.56 -0.54
C ALA A 221 20.55 3.81 -0.22
N ARG A 222 20.60 4.29 1.03
CA ARG A 222 19.90 5.51 1.44
C ARG A 222 20.30 6.69 0.56
N SER A 223 21.57 6.82 0.21
CA SER A 223 22.07 7.85 -0.72
C SER A 223 21.46 7.81 -2.12
N ALA A 224 20.85 6.69 -2.54
CA ALA A 224 20.14 6.58 -3.81
C ALA A 224 18.63 6.85 -3.69
N LEU A 225 18.10 6.90 -2.45
CA LEU A 225 16.70 7.28 -2.15
C LEU A 225 16.52 8.78 -1.96
N VAL A 226 17.62 9.48 -1.67
CA VAL A 226 17.66 10.93 -1.46
C VAL A 226 18.25 11.58 -2.72
N PRO A 227 17.61 12.62 -3.29
CA PRO A 227 18.23 13.41 -4.37
C PRO A 227 19.48 14.16 -3.91
#